data_AF-A0A4Y4WXH3-F1
#
_entry.id   AF-A0A4Y4WXH3-F1
#
_cell.length_a   1.000
_cell.length_b   1.000
_cell.length_c   1.000
_cell.angle_alpha   90.00
_cell.angle_beta   90.00
_cell.angle_gamma   90.00
#
_symmetry.space_group_name_H-M   'P 1'
#
loop_
_entity.id
_entity.type
_entity.pdbx_description
1 polymer ?
#
loop_
_entity_poly.entity_id
_entity_poly.type
_entity_poly.pdbx_seq_one_letter_code
_entity_poly.pdbx_strand_id
1 'polypeptide(L)'
;MPSDLEKPTIIYPCLWDYRVIMTTKDTSVLKELLETYQRPFKLEFKNTSKNAKFYSFNVSMEVLNESERNEIFQKISQLEVVAHVL
;
A
#
# COMPACT_ATOMS: atom_id res chain seq x y z
N MET A 1 -18.46 17.84 -28.86
CA MET A 1 -17.64 16.63 -28.63
C MET A 1 -17.39 16.58 -27.14
N PRO A 2 -17.76 15.50 -26.42
CA PRO A 2 -17.42 15.38 -25.02
C PRO A 2 -15.92 15.04 -24.97
N SER A 3 -15.08 16.05 -24.76
CA SER A 3 -13.65 15.82 -24.58
C SER A 3 -13.46 15.03 -23.31
N ASP A 4 -12.85 13.87 -23.54
CA ASP A 4 -12.35 12.86 -22.63
C ASP A 4 -12.13 13.30 -21.19
N LEU A 5 -12.73 12.52 -20.30
CA LEU A 5 -12.32 12.23 -18.92
C LEU A 5 -10.81 12.44 -18.73
N GLU A 6 -10.41 13.67 -18.41
CA GLU A 6 -9.04 14.01 -18.08
C GLU A 6 -8.69 13.21 -16.82
N LYS A 7 -7.92 12.12 -17.00
CA LYS A 7 -7.35 11.37 -15.87
C LYS A 7 -6.68 12.42 -14.97
N PRO A 8 -6.98 12.45 -13.67
CA PRO A 8 -6.43 13.46 -12.79
C PRO A 8 -4.90 13.46 -12.94
N THR A 9 -4.32 14.62 -13.26
CA THR A 9 -2.87 14.80 -13.31
C THR A 9 -2.35 14.68 -11.89
N ILE A 10 -1.94 13.47 -11.50
CA ILE A 10 -1.31 13.21 -10.21
C ILE A 10 0.04 13.93 -10.22
N ILE A 11 0.16 14.98 -9.41
CA ILE A 11 1.43 15.68 -9.21
C ILE A 11 2.26 14.82 -8.25
N TYR A 12 3.39 14.33 -8.73
CA TYR A 12 4.37 13.63 -7.91
C TYR A 12 5.50 14.59 -7.47
N PRO A 13 6.14 14.39 -6.31
CA PRO A 13 5.89 13.33 -5.33
C PRO A 13 4.62 13.55 -4.52
N CYS A 14 3.91 12.47 -4.21
CA CYS A 14 2.68 12.52 -3.43
C CYS A 14 2.68 11.41 -2.38
N LEU A 15 1.98 11.64 -1.27
CA LEU A 15 1.72 10.59 -0.29
C LEU A 15 0.62 9.67 -0.83
N TRP A 16 0.96 8.40 -0.99
CA TRP A 16 0.05 7.36 -1.42
C TRP A 16 -0.31 6.44 -0.26
N ASP A 17 -1.61 6.27 -0.03
CA ASP A 17 -2.16 5.34 0.94
C ASP A 17 -2.50 4.01 0.27
N TYR A 18 -1.82 2.95 0.68
CA TYR A 18 -2.12 1.57 0.29
C TYR A 18 -2.86 0.87 1.42
N ARG A 19 -3.96 0.23 1.09
CA ARG A 19 -4.70 -0.59 2.04
C ARG A 19 -4.35 -2.05 1.84
N VAL A 20 -3.60 -2.59 2.78
CA VAL A 20 -3.11 -3.96 2.75
C VAL A 20 -3.97 -4.83 3.66
N ILE A 21 -4.58 -5.86 3.10
CA ILE A 21 -5.35 -6.87 3.84
C ILE A 21 -4.48 -8.12 3.95
N MET A 22 -4.08 -8.44 5.16
CA MET A 22 -3.24 -9.59 5.48
C MET A 22 -4.08 -10.67 6.17
N THR A 23 -3.70 -11.93 6.03
CA THR A 23 -4.33 -13.06 6.75
C THR A 23 -3.70 -13.33 8.11
N THR A 24 -2.55 -12.71 8.37
CA THR A 24 -1.80 -12.80 9.62
C THR A 24 -1.53 -11.41 10.20
N LYS A 25 -1.23 -11.36 11.50
CA LYS A 25 -0.78 -10.12 12.17
C LYS A 25 0.67 -9.77 11.86
N ASP A 26 1.41 -10.70 11.23
CA ASP A 26 2.83 -10.54 10.91
C ASP A 26 3.01 -9.49 9.82
N THR A 27 3.32 -8.28 10.25
CA THR A 27 3.71 -7.14 9.40
C THR A 27 5.22 -7.01 9.27
N SER A 28 5.99 -7.92 9.87
CA SER A 28 7.46 -7.89 9.88
C SER A 28 8.02 -7.79 8.46
N VAL A 29 7.59 -8.68 7.57
CA VAL A 29 8.02 -8.69 6.16
C VAL A 29 7.61 -7.43 5.41
N LEU A 30 6.46 -6.86 5.75
CA LEU A 30 5.96 -5.63 5.13
C LEU A 30 6.75 -4.41 5.64
N LYS A 31 7.07 -4.37 6.93
CA LYS A 31 7.96 -3.35 7.50
C LYS A 31 9.36 -3.46 6.94
N GLU A 32 9.96 -4.65 6.87
CA GLU A 32 11.28 -4.87 6.26
C GLU A 32 11.30 -4.41 4.79
N LEU A 33 10.26 -4.73 4.04
CA LEU A 33 10.10 -4.26 2.67
C LEU A 33 10.08 -2.73 2.60
N LEU A 34 9.27 -2.08 3.45
CA LEU A 34 9.15 -0.61 3.48
C LEU A 34 10.44 0.07 4.00
N GLU A 35 11.12 -0.55 4.97
CA GLU A 35 12.42 -0.12 5.49
C GLU A 35 13.52 -0.23 4.43
N THR A 36 13.43 -1.18 3.49
CA THR A 36 14.35 -1.29 2.34
C THR A 36 14.32 -0.02 1.48
N TYR A 37 13.18 0.66 1.40
CA TYR A 37 13.07 1.94 0.71
C TYR A 37 13.65 3.11 1.51
N GLN A 38 14.01 2.92 2.79
CA GLN A 38 14.56 3.94 3.70
C GLN A 38 13.80 5.28 3.67
N ARG A 39 12.48 5.20 3.51
CA ARG A 39 11.59 6.37 3.40
C ARG A 39 10.67 6.47 4.60
N PRO A 40 10.19 7.68 4.92
CA PRO A 40 9.13 7.83 5.90
C PRO A 40 7.85 7.17 5.36
N PHE A 41 7.46 6.06 5.99
CA PHE A 41 6.17 5.42 5.77
C PHE A 41 5.37 5.41 7.07
N LYS A 42 4.06 5.56 6.94
CA LYS A 42 3.11 5.49 8.04
C LYS A 42 2.35 4.19 7.92
N LEU A 43 2.65 3.25 8.80
CA LEU A 43 1.90 1.99 8.90
C LEU A 43 0.89 2.10 10.04
N GLU A 44 -0.39 2.18 9.70
CA GLU A 44 -1.50 2.19 10.67
C GLU A 44 -2.35 0.94 10.54
N PHE A 45 -2.48 0.21 11.64
CA PHE A 45 -3.45 -0.87 11.72
C PHE A 45 -4.86 -0.31 11.82
N LYS A 46 -5.72 -0.58 10.83
CA LYS A 46 -7.09 -0.04 10.77
C LYS A 46 -8.07 -0.90 11.54
N ASN A 47 -8.15 -2.18 11.19
CA ASN A 47 -9.17 -3.06 11.73
C ASN A 47 -8.78 -4.53 11.56
N THR A 48 -9.29 -5.39 12.43
CA THR A 48 -9.28 -6.84 12.21
C THR A 48 -10.71 -7.32 11.97
N SER A 49 -10.84 -8.34 11.14
CA SER A 49 -12.13 -8.97 10.87
C SER A 49 -12.71 -9.61 12.14
N LYS A 50 -14.05 -9.74 12.22
CA LYS A 50 -14.77 -10.26 13.41
C LYS A 50 -14.30 -11.64 13.91
N ASN A 51 -13.60 -12.39 13.06
CA ASN A 51 -13.08 -13.72 13.37
C ASN A 51 -11.54 -13.78 13.47
N ALA A 52 -10.88 -12.62 13.60
CA ALA A 52 -9.42 -12.46 13.61
C ALA A 52 -8.67 -13.07 12.40
N LYS A 53 -9.39 -13.41 11.31
CA LYS A 53 -8.82 -14.03 10.11
C LYS A 53 -8.11 -13.05 9.16
N PHE A 54 -8.45 -11.77 9.22
CA PHE A 54 -7.89 -10.76 8.32
C PHE A 54 -7.56 -9.49 9.08
N TYR A 55 -6.41 -8.91 8.77
CA TYR A 55 -5.87 -7.70 9.37
C TYR A 55 -5.75 -6.65 8.27
N SER A 56 -6.49 -5.56 8.40
CA SER A 56 -6.41 -4.40 7.51
C SER A 56 -5.35 -3.43 8.04
N PHE A 57 -4.31 -3.23 7.26
CA PHE A 57 -3.28 -2.23 7.48
C PHE A 57 -3.41 -1.14 6.42
N ASN A 58 -3.10 0.09 6.82
CA ASN A 58 -2.98 1.24 5.95
C ASN A 58 -1.51 1.65 5.93
N VAL A 59 -0.94 1.75 4.74
CA VAL A 59 0.46 2.09 4.51
C VAL A 59 0.48 3.39 3.72
N SER A 60 0.77 4.50 4.37
CA SER A 60 0.95 5.78 3.71
C SER A 60 2.43 6.00 3.43
N MET A 61 2.84 6.22 2.20
CA MET A 61 4.24 6.52 1.88
C MET A 61 4.38 7.46 0.70
N GLU A 62 5.50 8.16 0.63
CA GLU A 62 5.77 9.08 -0.46
C GLU A 62 6.24 8.34 -1.71
N VAL A 63 5.45 8.45 -2.78
CA VAL A 63 5.77 7.94 -4.10
C VAL A 63 6.25 9.08 -4.99
N LEU A 64 7.39 8.88 -5.63
CA LEU A 64 7.99 9.89 -6.50
C LEU A 64 7.44 9.84 -7.93
N ASN A 65 6.89 8.70 -8.35
CA ASN A 65 6.40 8.45 -9.71
C ASN A 65 5.34 7.33 -9.71
N GLU A 66 4.62 7.17 -10.82
CA GLU A 66 3.68 6.07 -11.04
C GLU A 66 4.38 4.69 -10.99
N SER A 67 5.59 4.56 -11.54
CA SER A 67 6.36 3.32 -11.51
C SER A 67 6.66 2.86 -10.07
N GLU A 68 7.13 3.77 -9.23
CA GLU A 68 7.40 3.49 -7.81
C GLU A 68 6.14 3.01 -7.10
N ARG A 69 5.01 3.70 -7.34
CA ARG A 69 3.72 3.31 -6.77
C ARG A 69 3.36 1.87 -7.16
N ASN A 70 3.51 1.54 -8.44
CA ASN A 70 3.17 0.22 -8.95
C ASN A 70 4.13 -0.86 -8.44
N GLU A 71 5.43 -0.57 -8.37
CA GLU A 71 6.43 -1.48 -7.80
C GLU A 71 6.16 -1.78 -6.33
N ILE A 72 5.85 -0.76 -5.52
CA ILE A 72 5.49 -0.92 -4.11
C ILE A 72 4.24 -1.80 -3.99
N PHE A 73 3.18 -1.49 -4.75
CA PHE A 73 1.94 -2.26 -4.75
C PHE A 73 2.21 -3.74 -5.10
N GLN A 74 3.01 -3.99 -6.14
CA GLN A 74 3.38 -5.34 -6.54
C GLN A 74 4.19 -6.05 -5.47
N LYS A 75 5.21 -5.42 -4.88
CA LYS A 75 6.03 -6.04 -3.84
C LYS A 75 5.21 -6.36 -2.60
N ILE A 76 4.29 -5.49 -2.19
CA ILE A 76 3.36 -5.76 -1.09
C ILE A 76 2.46 -6.94 -1.46
N SER A 77 1.88 -6.94 -2.67
CA SER A 77 0.99 -8.00 -3.14
C SER A 77 1.70 -9.34 -3.36
N GLN A 78 3.02 -9.36 -3.51
CA GLN A 78 3.83 -10.58 -3.64
C GLN A 78 4.10 -11.26 -2.29
N LEU A 79 3.86 -10.59 -1.17
CA LEU A 79 4.01 -11.19 0.14
C LEU A 79 2.93 -12.25 0.35
N GLU A 80 3.30 -13.49 0.67
CA GLU A 80 2.35 -14.60 0.90
C GLU A 80 1.34 -14.31 2.02
N VAL A 81 1.75 -13.46 2.97
CA VAL A 81 0.92 -13.02 4.11
C VAL A 81 -0.15 -12.00 3.71
N VAL A 82 -0.03 -11.39 2.54
CA VAL A 82 -0.97 -10.41 2.00
C VAL A 82 -2.01 -11.12 1.15
N ALA A 83 -3.27 -11.03 1.55
CA ALA A 83 -4.39 -11.52 0.76
C ALA A 83 -4.80 -10.54 -0.34
N HIS A 84 -4.76 -9.24 -0.05
CA HIS A 84 -5.20 -8.22 -0.99
C HIS A 84 -4.57 -6.87 -0.71
N VAL A 85 -4.34 -6.06 -1.75
CA VAL A 85 -3.87 -4.67 -1.64
C VAL A 85 -4.81 -3.79 -2.46
N LEU A 86 -5.23 -2.66 -1.90
CA LEU A 86 -6.02 -1.62 -2.58
C LEU A 86 -5.29 -0.28 -2.58
#